data_AF-A0A497HKK2-F1
#
_entry.id   AF-A0A497HKK2-F1
#
_cell.length_a   1.000
_cell.length_b   1.000
_cell.length_c   1.000
_cell.angle_alpha   90.00
_cell.angle_beta   90.00
_cell.angle_gamma   90.00
#
_symmetry.space_group_name_H-M   'P 1'
#
loop_
_entity.id
_entity.type
_entity.pdbx_description
1 polymer ?
#
loop_
_entity_poly.entity_id
_entity_poly.type
_entity_poly.pdbx_seq_one_letter_code
_entity_poly.pdbx_strand_id
1 'polypeptide(L)'
;MKEKKEINILTLLDDLPRDRRFDVVLSILTSLQKEIVMLFLEKKIAMSVFEVRKKLIERWFEMFLEEARKKEHLLTRPVELFEHLEDLPPVTLFSKSYYPGEITVRVRLLRAAISTYNKVEPEYRAKGEKGLLELKEKILKDMGVPIPVYSKVENELNSLVTTGLLIVIPREKGRAKCLYALNPKFVQKIP
;
A
#
# COMPACT_ATOMS: atom_id res chain seq x y z
N MET A 1 32.36 -11.00 8.42
CA MET A 1 31.13 -10.88 7.59
C MET A 1 30.26 -12.08 7.89
N LYS A 2 29.06 -11.89 8.48
CA LYS A 2 28.09 -13.00 8.61
C LYS A 2 27.42 -13.16 7.25
N GLU A 3 27.60 -14.30 6.60
CA GLU A 3 26.78 -14.69 5.45
C GLU A 3 25.31 -14.62 5.86
N LYS A 4 24.55 -13.69 5.26
CA LYS A 4 23.09 -13.78 5.31
C LYS A 4 22.73 -15.01 4.49
N LYS A 5 22.48 -16.15 5.15
CA LYS A 5 21.79 -17.28 4.51
C LYS A 5 20.50 -16.71 3.91
N GLU A 6 20.41 -16.70 2.58
CA GLU A 6 19.18 -16.35 1.89
C GLU A 6 18.15 -17.42 2.26
N ILE A 7 17.13 -17.03 3.02
CA ILE A 7 16.05 -17.92 3.43
C ILE A 7 15.15 -18.12 2.22
N ASN A 8 15.16 -19.33 1.66
CA ASN A 8 14.12 -19.74 0.73
C ASN A 8 12.85 -20.08 1.53
N ILE A 9 11.82 -19.26 1.40
CA ILE A 9 10.59 -19.44 2.19
C ILE A 9 9.90 -20.74 1.80
N LEU A 10 10.00 -21.17 0.53
CA LEU A 10 9.33 -22.38 0.08
C LEU A 10 9.81 -23.63 0.81
N THR A 11 11.10 -23.72 1.14
CA THR A 11 11.64 -24.87 1.89
C THR A 11 11.24 -24.80 3.36
N LEU A 12 11.18 -23.59 3.94
CA LEU A 12 10.72 -23.40 5.32
C LEU A 12 9.25 -23.80 5.51
N LEU A 13 8.42 -23.63 4.48
CA LEU A 13 7.00 -23.95 4.55
C LEU A 13 6.70 -25.46 4.53
N ASP A 14 7.61 -26.32 4.07
CA ASP A 14 7.33 -27.75 3.94
C ASP A 14 7.14 -28.44 5.30
N ASP A 15 7.86 -27.98 6.32
CA ASP A 15 7.83 -28.54 7.68
C ASP A 15 6.72 -27.95 8.56
N LEU A 16 5.92 -27.00 8.04
CA LEU A 16 4.91 -26.29 8.81
C LEU A 16 3.48 -26.77 8.51
N PRO A 17 2.58 -26.82 9.51
CA PRO A 17 1.15 -27.02 9.29
C PRO A 17 0.56 -25.94 8.37
N ARG A 18 -0.28 -26.34 7.39
CA ARG A 18 -0.76 -25.44 6.32
C ARG A 18 -1.43 -24.16 6.86
N ASP A 19 -2.23 -24.30 7.90
CA ASP A 19 -2.95 -23.23 8.59
C ASP A 19 -2.05 -22.15 9.19
N ARG A 20 -0.77 -22.46 9.48
CA ARG A 20 0.19 -21.52 10.08
C ARG A 20 1.20 -20.95 9.10
N ARG A 21 1.26 -21.49 7.88
CA ARG A 21 2.28 -21.13 6.88
C ARG A 21 2.25 -19.65 6.53
N PHE A 22 1.04 -19.09 6.34
CA PHE A 22 0.90 -17.70 5.95
C PHE A 22 1.33 -16.73 7.06
N ASP A 23 0.97 -17.03 8.31
CA ASP A 23 1.39 -16.23 9.47
C ASP A 23 2.91 -16.22 9.64
N VAL A 24 3.56 -17.37 9.44
CA VAL A 24 5.03 -17.47 9.47
C VAL A 24 5.65 -16.64 8.35
N VAL A 25 5.11 -16.71 7.12
CA VAL A 25 5.56 -15.83 6.02
C VAL A 25 5.42 -14.37 6.40
N LEU A 26 4.27 -13.95 6.90
CA LEU A 26 4.08 -12.57 7.32
C LEU A 26 5.08 -12.18 8.44
N SER A 27 5.38 -13.07 9.39
CA SER A 27 6.29 -12.74 10.50
C SER A 27 7.71 -12.34 10.08
N ILE A 28 8.19 -12.82 8.92
CA ILE A 28 9.55 -12.55 8.42
C ILE A 28 9.62 -11.43 7.38
N LEU A 29 8.48 -10.95 6.88
CA LEU A 29 8.41 -9.88 5.90
C LEU A 29 8.45 -8.50 6.57
N THR A 30 9.09 -7.54 5.89
CA THR A 30 8.97 -6.12 6.27
C THR A 30 7.53 -5.64 6.07
N SER A 31 7.16 -4.55 6.75
CA SER A 31 5.84 -3.90 6.59
C SER A 31 5.47 -3.63 5.12
N LEU A 32 6.40 -3.12 4.31
CA LEU A 32 6.15 -2.85 2.89
C LEU A 32 6.05 -4.14 2.07
N GLN A 33 6.88 -5.15 2.37
CA GLN A 33 6.79 -6.46 1.72
C GLN A 33 5.44 -7.13 1.98
N LYS A 34 4.91 -7.03 3.21
CA LYS A 34 3.56 -7.52 3.53
C LYS A 34 2.50 -6.86 2.65
N GLU A 35 2.52 -5.54 2.53
CA GLU A 35 1.58 -4.83 1.64
C GLU A 35 1.70 -5.25 0.17
N ILE A 36 2.93 -5.40 -0.33
CA ILE A 36 3.17 -5.86 -1.71
C ILE A 36 2.63 -7.27 -1.90
N VAL A 37 2.91 -8.21 -0.99
CA VAL A 37 2.41 -9.59 -1.07
C VAL A 37 0.88 -9.62 -0.99
N MET A 38 0.27 -8.87 -0.07
CA MET A 38 -1.20 -8.76 0.02
C MET A 38 -1.81 -8.18 -1.25
N LEU A 39 -1.18 -7.17 -1.85
CA LEU A 39 -1.61 -6.61 -3.13
C LEU A 39 -1.57 -7.66 -4.24
N PHE A 40 -0.49 -8.45 -4.32
CA PHE A 40 -0.35 -9.51 -5.31
C PHE A 40 -1.37 -10.66 -5.11
N LEU A 41 -1.65 -11.04 -3.87
CA LEU A 41 -2.65 -12.05 -3.51
C LEU A 41 -4.07 -11.62 -3.90
N GLU A 42 -4.38 -10.34 -3.71
CA GLU A 42 -5.66 -9.76 -4.07
C GLU A 42 -5.83 -9.64 -5.59
N LYS A 43 -4.83 -9.07 -6.27
CA LYS A 43 -4.96 -8.75 -7.71
C LYS A 43 -4.73 -9.94 -8.62
N LYS A 44 -3.93 -10.93 -8.21
CA LYS A 44 -3.62 -12.16 -8.97
C LYS A 44 -3.14 -11.92 -10.42
N ILE A 45 -2.45 -10.81 -10.66
CA ILE A 45 -1.88 -10.43 -11.96
C ILE A 45 -0.39 -10.13 -11.83
N ALA A 46 0.33 -10.24 -12.94
CA ALA A 46 1.70 -9.78 -13.03
C ALA A 46 1.75 -8.25 -13.12
N MET A 47 2.65 -7.61 -12.38
CA MET A 47 2.76 -6.15 -12.29
C MET A 47 4.22 -5.71 -12.38
N SER A 48 4.46 -4.60 -13.07
CA SER A 48 5.73 -3.87 -13.04
C SER A 48 5.90 -3.08 -11.73
N VAL A 49 7.12 -2.63 -11.45
CA VAL A 49 7.42 -1.73 -10.30
C VAL A 49 6.49 -0.50 -10.29
N PHE A 50 6.20 0.05 -11.48
CA PHE A 50 5.32 1.19 -11.61
C PHE A 50 3.88 0.87 -11.19
N GLU A 51 3.35 -0.25 -11.68
CA GLU A 51 1.99 -0.69 -11.36
C GLU A 51 1.84 -1.03 -9.89
N VAL A 52 2.83 -1.70 -9.28
CA VAL A 52 2.85 -1.98 -7.84
C VAL A 52 2.78 -0.67 -7.05
N ARG A 53 3.64 0.30 -7.34
CA ARG A 53 3.63 1.60 -6.66
C ARG A 53 2.29 2.34 -6.86
N LYS A 54 1.78 2.38 -8.09
CA LYS A 54 0.48 3.00 -8.42
C LYS A 54 -0.64 2.38 -7.57
N LYS A 55 -0.70 1.05 -7.51
CA LYS A 55 -1.74 0.31 -6.79
C LYS A 55 -1.65 0.47 -5.27
N LEU A 56 -0.43 0.58 -4.71
CA LEU A 56 -0.25 0.90 -3.29
C LEU A 56 -0.83 2.30 -2.96
N ILE A 57 -0.51 3.30 -3.78
CA ILE A 57 -1.05 4.67 -3.61
C ILE A 57 -2.58 4.66 -3.71
N GLU A 58 -3.14 3.96 -4.70
CA GLU A 58 -4.59 3.83 -4.86
C GLU A 58 -5.24 3.18 -3.63
N ARG A 59 -4.67 2.07 -3.14
CA ARG A 59 -5.14 1.36 -1.95
C ARG A 59 -5.16 2.26 -0.72
N TRP A 60 -4.06 2.95 -0.43
CA TRP A 60 -3.99 3.86 0.72
C TRP A 60 -4.96 5.03 0.55
N PHE A 61 -5.09 5.58 -0.66
CA PHE A 61 -6.05 6.65 -0.88
C PHE A 61 -7.50 6.20 -0.67
N GLU A 62 -7.85 4.97 -1.07
CA GLU A 62 -9.17 4.39 -0.81
C GLU A 62 -9.42 4.22 0.69
N MET A 63 -8.44 3.70 1.45
CA MET A 63 -8.54 3.61 2.91
C MET A 63 -8.71 4.98 3.57
N PHE A 64 -7.98 6.00 3.09
CA PHE A 64 -8.14 7.38 3.54
C PHE A 64 -9.58 7.88 3.31
N LEU A 65 -10.14 7.67 2.12
CA LEU A 65 -11.51 8.07 1.82
C LEU A 65 -12.53 7.31 2.66
N GLU A 66 -12.31 6.01 2.92
CA GLU A 66 -13.19 5.20 3.76
C GLU A 66 -13.24 5.74 5.20
N GLU A 67 -12.08 6.03 5.79
CA GLU A 67 -11.99 6.63 7.12
C GLU A 67 -12.59 8.04 7.17
N ALA A 68 -12.38 8.85 6.13
CA ALA A 68 -13.02 10.16 6.01
C ALA A 68 -14.55 10.04 5.98
N ARG A 69 -15.12 9.08 5.23
CA ARG A 69 -16.57 8.84 5.16
C ARG A 69 -17.15 8.40 6.50
N LYS A 70 -16.47 7.52 7.24
CA LYS A 70 -16.87 7.14 8.61
C LYS A 70 -16.99 8.33 9.56
N LYS A 71 -16.24 9.40 9.27
CA LYS A 71 -16.21 10.66 10.03
C LYS A 71 -16.93 11.80 9.34
N GLU A 72 -17.75 11.53 8.32
CA GLU A 72 -18.44 12.57 7.54
C GLU A 72 -19.22 13.55 8.41
N HIS A 73 -19.88 13.06 9.47
CA HIS A 73 -20.59 13.88 10.45
C HIS A 73 -19.72 14.91 11.18
N LEU A 74 -18.40 14.69 11.29
CA LEU A 74 -17.44 15.67 11.83
C LEU A 74 -16.93 16.63 10.74
N LEU A 75 -16.97 16.20 9.47
CA LEU A 75 -16.46 16.95 8.33
C LEU A 75 -17.50 17.93 7.74
N THR A 76 -18.80 17.63 7.89
CA THR A 76 -19.93 18.38 7.32
C THR A 76 -20.65 19.30 8.31
N ARG A 77 -20.41 19.18 9.62
CA ARG A 77 -21.02 20.07 10.61
C ARG A 77 -20.57 21.52 10.40
N PRO A 78 -21.49 22.51 10.52
CA PRO A 78 -21.13 23.92 10.61
C PRO A 78 -20.08 24.10 11.70
N VAL A 79 -19.01 24.84 11.39
CA VAL A 79 -17.90 25.10 12.32
C VAL A 79 -18.40 25.75 13.61
N GLU A 80 -19.51 26.48 13.50
CA GLU A 80 -20.21 27.20 14.57
C GLU A 80 -20.69 26.31 15.73
N LEU A 81 -20.78 24.99 15.56
CA LEU A 81 -21.20 24.05 16.61
C LEU A 81 -20.05 23.45 17.44
N PHE A 82 -18.79 23.71 17.04
CA PHE A 82 -17.61 23.36 17.82
C PHE A 82 -16.91 24.66 18.20
N GLU A 83 -16.71 24.91 19.49
CA GLU A 83 -15.96 26.11 19.93
C GLU A 83 -14.60 26.16 19.22
N HIS A 84 -13.90 25.02 19.09
CA HIS A 84 -12.77 24.85 18.16
C HIS A 84 -12.70 23.43 17.55
N LEU A 85 -12.50 23.33 16.22
CA LEU A 85 -12.21 22.04 15.54
C LEU A 85 -10.93 21.35 16.05
N GLU A 86 -10.13 22.06 16.83
CA GLU A 86 -8.88 21.60 17.43
C GLU A 86 -9.13 20.72 18.67
N ASP A 87 -10.34 20.78 19.26
CA ASP A 87 -10.73 20.00 20.44
C ASP A 87 -11.25 18.60 20.08
N LEU A 88 -11.45 18.32 18.79
CA LEU A 88 -11.89 16.99 18.35
C LEU A 88 -10.76 15.97 18.48
N PRO A 89 -11.06 14.75 18.96
CA PRO A 89 -10.07 13.69 19.03
C PRO A 89 -9.53 13.39 17.63
N PRO A 90 -8.22 13.10 17.51
CA PRO A 90 -7.64 12.84 16.21
C PRO A 90 -8.17 11.54 15.61
N VAL A 91 -8.08 11.44 14.29
CA VAL A 91 -8.58 10.30 13.53
C VAL A 91 -7.41 9.39 13.18
N THR A 92 -7.51 8.14 13.60
CA THR A 92 -6.61 7.08 13.16
C THR A 92 -6.97 6.65 11.73
N LEU A 93 -5.99 6.72 10.84
CA LEU A 93 -5.99 6.20 9.48
C LEU A 93 -5.19 4.89 9.42
N PHE A 94 -5.46 4.07 8.41
CA PHE A 94 -4.66 2.89 8.06
C PHE A 94 -4.51 1.81 9.14
N SER A 95 -5.43 1.73 10.10
CA SER A 95 -5.39 0.74 11.20
C SER A 95 -5.29 -0.72 10.75
N LYS A 96 -5.67 -1.02 9.50
CA LYS A 96 -5.62 -2.35 8.89
C LYS A 96 -4.46 -2.54 7.88
N SER A 97 -3.56 -1.57 7.76
CA SER A 97 -2.45 -1.63 6.81
C SER A 97 -1.14 -1.99 7.50
N TYR A 98 -0.34 -2.86 6.88
CA TYR A 98 1.00 -3.20 7.36
C TYR A 98 1.99 -2.06 7.09
N TYR A 99 1.78 -1.30 6.01
CA TYR A 99 2.54 -0.11 5.66
C TYR A 99 1.60 0.91 4.99
N PRO A 100 1.50 2.15 5.48
CA PRO A 100 2.45 2.80 6.38
C PRO A 100 2.34 2.40 7.87
N GLY A 101 1.35 1.57 8.22
CA GLY A 101 0.96 1.34 9.61
C GLY A 101 -0.01 2.42 10.07
N GLU A 102 -0.38 2.37 11.35
CA GLU A 102 -1.33 3.32 11.92
C GLU A 102 -0.80 4.76 11.85
N ILE A 103 -1.59 5.69 11.30
CA ILE A 103 -1.28 7.12 11.27
C ILE A 103 -2.44 7.90 11.86
N THR A 104 -2.18 8.69 12.89
CA THR A 104 -3.19 9.52 13.55
C THR A 104 -3.07 10.97 13.06
N VAL A 105 -4.17 11.52 12.52
CA VAL A 105 -4.22 12.88 11.97
C VAL A 105 -5.26 13.75 12.67
N ARG A 106 -5.01 15.07 12.74
CA ARG A 106 -6.00 16.02 13.27
C ARG A 106 -7.21 16.12 12.33
N VAL A 107 -8.42 16.25 12.89
CA VAL A 107 -9.66 16.38 12.11
C VAL A 107 -9.61 17.57 11.15
N ARG A 108 -9.02 18.69 11.57
CA ARG A 108 -8.81 19.87 10.72
C ARG A 108 -8.04 19.56 9.44
N LEU A 109 -6.97 18.75 9.54
CA LEU A 109 -6.16 18.34 8.38
C LEU A 109 -6.96 17.42 7.47
N LEU A 110 -7.66 16.44 8.03
CA LEU A 110 -8.53 15.53 7.29
C LEU A 110 -9.60 16.30 6.49
N ARG A 111 -10.27 17.28 7.12
CA ARG A 111 -11.29 18.12 6.48
C ARG A 111 -10.71 18.97 5.35
N ALA A 112 -9.55 19.59 5.57
CA ALA A 112 -8.87 20.38 4.55
C ALA A 112 -8.46 19.53 3.33
N ALA A 113 -7.98 18.30 3.56
CA ALA A 113 -7.60 17.37 2.51
C ALA A 113 -8.81 16.94 1.67
N ILE A 114 -9.95 16.59 2.29
CA ILE A 114 -11.17 16.22 1.57
C ILE A 114 -11.77 17.39 0.80
N SER A 115 -11.81 18.58 1.39
CA SER A 115 -12.27 19.79 0.71
C SER A 115 -11.40 20.10 -0.52
N THR A 116 -10.08 19.99 -0.36
CA THR A 116 -9.12 20.17 -1.45
C THR A 116 -9.34 19.14 -2.55
N TYR A 117 -9.44 17.86 -2.19
CA TYR A 117 -9.72 16.77 -3.13
C TYR A 117 -10.97 17.06 -3.96
N ASN A 118 -12.11 17.29 -3.32
CA ASN A 118 -13.38 17.52 -4.02
C ASN A 118 -13.34 18.75 -4.94
N LYS A 119 -12.58 19.79 -4.56
CA LYS A 119 -12.43 21.00 -5.37
C LYS A 119 -11.60 20.78 -6.64
N VAL A 120 -10.48 20.08 -6.54
CA VAL A 120 -9.48 19.99 -7.64
C VAL A 120 -9.52 18.66 -8.40
N GLU A 121 -10.20 17.63 -7.87
CA GLU A 121 -10.30 16.32 -8.52
C GLU A 121 -10.81 16.40 -9.97
N PRO A 122 -11.84 17.21 -10.32
CA PRO A 122 -12.28 17.32 -11.71
C PRO A 122 -11.17 17.81 -12.67
N GLU A 123 -10.36 18.78 -12.23
CA GLU A 123 -9.24 19.31 -13.03
C GLU A 123 -8.14 18.27 -13.21
N TYR A 124 -7.82 17.51 -12.16
CA TYR A 124 -6.81 16.44 -12.23
C TYR A 124 -7.32 15.21 -13.00
N ARG A 125 -8.62 14.93 -12.96
CA ARG A 125 -9.28 13.92 -13.79
C ARG A 125 -9.16 14.25 -15.27
N ALA A 126 -9.32 15.51 -15.65
CA ALA A 126 -9.13 15.96 -17.03
C ALA A 126 -7.69 15.76 -17.55
N LYS A 127 -6.70 15.71 -16.65
CA LYS A 127 -5.29 15.39 -16.98
C LYS A 127 -5.02 13.87 -17.10
N GLY A 128 -6.06 13.04 -16.95
CA GLY A 128 -5.99 11.58 -17.06
C GLY A 128 -5.43 10.89 -15.80
N GLU A 129 -5.16 9.58 -15.93
CA GLU A 129 -4.77 8.73 -14.78
C GLU A 129 -3.52 9.25 -14.04
N LYS A 130 -2.55 9.81 -14.78
CA LYS A 130 -1.33 10.34 -14.20
C LYS A 130 -1.63 11.53 -13.28
N GLY A 131 -2.49 12.44 -13.73
CA GLY A 131 -2.93 13.57 -12.91
C GLY A 131 -3.64 13.11 -11.64
N LEU A 132 -4.57 12.17 -11.76
CA LEU A 132 -5.24 11.62 -10.57
C LEU A 132 -4.27 10.95 -9.60
N LEU A 133 -3.27 10.22 -10.10
CA LEU A 133 -2.27 9.60 -9.25
C LEU A 133 -1.42 10.65 -8.51
N GLU A 134 -1.04 11.73 -9.19
CA GLU A 134 -0.32 12.87 -8.59
C GLU A 134 -1.14 13.54 -7.48
N LEU A 135 -2.45 13.74 -7.69
CA LEU A 135 -3.34 14.29 -6.67
C LEU A 135 -3.43 13.38 -5.44
N LYS A 136 -3.65 12.08 -5.64
CA LYS A 136 -3.70 11.09 -4.55
C LYS A 136 -2.40 11.06 -3.76
N GLU A 137 -1.27 11.02 -4.47
CA GLU A 137 0.06 11.04 -3.87
C GLU A 137 0.30 12.32 -3.04
N LYS A 138 -0.14 13.48 -3.54
CA LYS A 138 -0.03 14.75 -2.80
C LYS A 138 -0.85 14.71 -1.51
N ILE A 139 -2.12 14.33 -1.57
CA ILE A 139 -2.99 14.29 -0.39
C ILE A 139 -2.44 13.34 0.67
N LEU A 140 -2.00 12.15 0.27
CA LEU A 140 -1.41 11.18 1.20
C LEU A 140 -0.13 11.73 1.86
N LYS A 141 0.74 12.41 1.11
CA LYS A 141 1.94 13.07 1.67
C LYS A 141 1.58 14.17 2.66
N ASP A 142 0.57 14.98 2.36
CA ASP A 142 0.09 16.04 3.26
C ASP A 142 -0.45 15.46 4.58
N MET A 143 -0.94 14.21 4.57
CA MET A 143 -1.35 13.45 5.76
C MET A 143 -0.19 12.72 6.46
N GLY A 144 1.05 12.89 5.99
CA GLY A 144 2.23 12.23 6.57
C GLY A 144 2.43 10.78 6.16
N VAL A 145 1.76 10.30 5.10
CA VAL A 145 1.94 8.93 4.60
C VAL A 145 3.30 8.81 3.90
N PRO A 146 4.21 7.93 4.38
CA PRO A 146 5.48 7.68 3.70
C PRO A 146 5.24 6.88 2.42
N ILE A 147 5.25 7.54 1.26
CA ILE A 147 5.09 6.86 -0.03
C ILE A 147 6.46 6.38 -0.53
N PRO A 148 6.64 5.06 -0.80
CA PRO A 148 7.92 4.54 -1.24
C PRO A 148 8.25 5.03 -2.66
N VAL A 149 9.52 5.37 -2.86
CA VAL A 149 10.06 5.70 -4.20
C VAL A 149 10.23 4.43 -5.03
N TYR A 150 10.35 4.57 -6.36
CA TYR A 150 10.44 3.43 -7.28
C TYR A 150 11.56 2.45 -6.93
N SER A 151 12.77 2.95 -6.63
CA SER A 151 13.91 2.10 -6.26
C SER A 151 13.68 1.30 -5.00
N LYS A 152 12.96 1.87 -4.02
CA LYS A 152 12.58 1.15 -2.79
C LYS A 152 11.61 0.01 -3.11
N VAL A 153 10.58 0.26 -3.92
CA VAL A 153 9.63 -0.77 -4.35
C VAL A 153 10.34 -1.86 -5.14
N GLU A 154 11.24 -1.50 -6.06
CA GLU A 154 12.03 -2.45 -6.84
C GLU A 154 12.91 -3.34 -5.97
N ASN A 155 13.60 -2.76 -4.98
CA ASN A 155 14.41 -3.52 -4.03
C ASN A 155 13.57 -4.52 -3.21
N GLU A 156 12.37 -4.13 -2.77
CA GLU A 156 11.48 -5.06 -2.06
C GLU A 156 10.97 -6.18 -2.97
N LEU A 157 10.62 -5.87 -4.22
CA LEU A 157 10.20 -6.87 -5.20
C LEU A 157 11.31 -7.88 -5.48
N ASN A 158 12.54 -7.41 -5.70
CA ASN A 158 13.70 -8.28 -5.88
C ASN A 158 13.97 -9.14 -4.66
N SER A 159 13.86 -8.57 -3.45
CA SER A 159 13.97 -9.35 -2.21
C SER A 159 12.92 -10.45 -2.13
N LEU A 160 11.67 -10.17 -2.50
CA LEU A 160 10.57 -11.16 -2.52
C LEU A 160 10.76 -12.24 -3.60
N VAL A 161 11.47 -11.93 -4.69
CA VAL A 161 11.89 -12.92 -5.69
C VAL A 161 12.94 -13.85 -5.10
N THR A 162 13.97 -13.31 -4.43
CA THR A 162 15.01 -14.11 -3.76
C THR A 162 14.44 -15.06 -2.71
N THR A 163 13.41 -14.63 -1.96
CA THR A 163 12.74 -15.51 -0.99
C THR A 163 11.85 -16.58 -1.63
N GLY A 164 11.62 -16.52 -2.94
CA GLY A 164 10.75 -17.43 -3.68
C GLY A 164 9.25 -17.11 -3.57
N LEU A 165 8.86 -15.95 -3.03
CA LEU A 165 7.45 -15.52 -2.94
C LEU A 165 6.94 -14.96 -4.27
N LEU A 166 7.80 -14.24 -4.97
CA LEU A 166 7.53 -13.73 -6.31
C LEU A 166 8.42 -14.44 -7.35
N ILE A 167 8.00 -14.35 -8.61
CA ILE A 167 8.79 -14.72 -9.77
C ILE A 167 8.86 -13.52 -10.73
N VAL A 168 9.95 -13.46 -11.49
CA VAL A 168 10.12 -12.47 -12.56
C VAL A 168 9.65 -13.08 -13.88
N ILE A 169 8.77 -12.37 -14.57
CA ILE A 169 8.34 -12.70 -15.92
C ILE A 169 9.11 -11.76 -16.87
N PRO A 170 10.07 -12.29 -17.66
CA PRO A 170 10.77 -11.48 -18.65
C PRO A 170 9.79 -11.05 -19.74
N ARG A 171 9.87 -9.79 -20.19
CA ARG A 171 9.17 -9.33 -21.39
C ARG A 171 10.10 -9.50 -22.59
N GLU A 172 9.62 -10.20 -23.62
CA GLU A 172 10.36 -10.33 -24.86
C GLU A 172 10.43 -8.96 -25.59
N LYS A 173 11.67 -8.50 -25.80
CA LYS A 173 12.12 -7.35 -26.63
C LYS A 173 12.08 -5.94 -26.01
N GLY A 174 13.23 -5.27 -26.12
CA GLY A 174 13.45 -3.86 -25.73
C GLY A 174 13.80 -3.68 -24.25
N ARG A 175 14.13 -2.45 -23.83
CA ARG A 175 14.32 -2.04 -22.41
C ARG A 175 13.02 -2.14 -21.60
N ALA A 176 12.25 -3.21 -21.77
CA ALA A 176 10.97 -3.42 -21.12
C ALA A 176 11.20 -3.76 -19.65
N LYS A 177 10.50 -3.03 -18.78
CA LYS A 177 10.50 -3.24 -17.33
C LYS A 177 10.05 -4.67 -17.02
N CYS A 178 10.78 -5.37 -16.16
CA CYS A 178 10.41 -6.69 -15.65
C CYS A 178 9.02 -6.66 -15.02
N LEU A 179 8.24 -7.73 -15.22
CA LEU A 179 7.01 -7.96 -14.48
C LEU A 179 7.28 -8.94 -13.35
N TYR A 180 6.61 -8.73 -12.23
CA TYR A 180 6.65 -9.60 -11.05
C TYR A 180 5.29 -10.25 -10.90
N ALA A 181 5.24 -11.50 -10.47
CA ALA A 181 4.01 -12.23 -10.17
C ALA A 181 4.20 -13.12 -8.94
N LEU A 182 3.11 -13.52 -8.29
CA LEU A 182 3.20 -14.54 -7.23
C LEU A 182 3.80 -15.83 -7.78
N ASN A 183 4.68 -16.43 -7.00
CA ASN A 183 5.18 -17.75 -7.30
C ASN A 183 4.03 -18.78 -7.15
N PRO A 184 3.64 -19.51 -8.20
CA PRO A 184 2.58 -20.51 -8.11
C PRO A 184 2.86 -21.58 -7.04
N LYS A 185 4.14 -21.92 -6.82
CA LYS A 185 4.54 -22.86 -5.77
C LYS A 185 4.26 -22.33 -4.36
N PHE A 186 4.37 -21.01 -4.16
CA PHE A 186 3.99 -20.38 -2.90
C PHE A 186 2.47 -20.42 -2.72
N VAL A 187 1.71 -20.07 -3.75
CA VAL A 187 0.23 -20.05 -3.72
C VAL A 187 -0.33 -21.43 -3.36
N GLN A 188 0.25 -22.51 -3.88
CA GLN A 188 -0.16 -23.89 -3.53
C GLN A 188 0.13 -24.29 -2.08
N LYS A 189 1.01 -23.56 -1.39
CA LYS A 189 1.45 -23.86 -0.02
C LYS A 189 0.71 -23.06 1.05
N ILE A 190 0.01 -22.00 0.70
CA ILE A 190 -0.80 -21.20 1.64
C ILE A 190 -2.26 -21.67 1.61
N PRO A 191 -3.04 -21.45 2.69
CA PRO A 191 -4.45 -21.84 2.78
C PRO A 191 -5.34 -21.29 1.66
#